data_AF-A0A3B9RSF3-F1
#
_entry.id   AF-A0A3B9RSF3-F1
#
_cell.length_a   1.000
_cell.length_b   1.000
_cell.length_c   1.000
_cell.angle_alpha   90.00
_cell.angle_beta   90.00
_cell.angle_gamma   90.00
#
_symmetry.space_group_name_H-M   'P 1'
#
loop_
_entity.id
_entity.type
_entity.pdbx_description
1 polymer ?
#
loop_
_entity_poly.entity_id
_entity_poly.type
_entity_poly.pdbx_seq_one_letter_code
_entity_poly.pdbx_strand_id
1 'polypeptide(L)'
;MSTYYALLLPQHMRLKIQEVRKALFFASGDSSFRAQESCILLGETEKSSLPRHVTCPPLPLTVQGKATYYENTLFFPVEQHELEKIRGELGVSHPYSGIYLGKAKREAEVHLPPLTNLRLALVEIQSRGDITLWRTLAEKRLQKDKGL
;
A
#
# COMPACT_ATOMS: atom_id res chain seq x y z
N MET A 1 -4.53 -15.93 9.84
CA MET A 1 -3.45 -15.00 9.42
C MET A 1 -3.60 -14.91 7.92
N SER A 2 -3.57 -13.70 7.38
CA SER A 2 -3.80 -13.49 5.95
C SER A 2 -2.52 -12.96 5.32
N THR A 3 -2.16 -13.53 4.18
CA THR A 3 -0.98 -13.14 3.42
C THR A 3 -1.41 -12.30 2.23
N TYR A 4 -0.67 -11.23 1.95
CA TYR A 4 -0.99 -10.28 0.89
C TYR A 4 0.22 -10.06 0.00
N TYR A 5 -0.06 -9.78 -1.28
CA TYR A 5 0.89 -9.06 -2.11
C TYR A 5 0.76 -7.56 -1.84
N ALA A 6 1.88 -6.88 -1.67
CA ALA A 6 1.93 -5.44 -1.40
C ALA A 6 3.06 -4.76 -2.18
N LEU A 7 2.84 -3.50 -2.57
CA LEU A 7 3.88 -2.61 -3.07
C LEU A 7 4.41 -1.77 -1.91
N LEU A 8 5.65 -2.02 -1.53
CA LEU A 8 6.34 -1.22 -0.53
C LEU A 8 6.81 0.10 -1.14
N LEU A 9 6.58 1.17 -0.40
CA LEU A 9 6.89 2.52 -0.83
C LEU A 9 8.38 2.86 -0.62
N PRO A 10 8.94 3.79 -1.41
CA PRO A 10 10.24 4.41 -1.12
C PRO A 10 10.30 5.02 0.28
N GLN A 11 11.49 5.06 0.88
CA GLN A 11 11.68 5.58 2.24
C GLN A 11 11.12 7.00 2.44
N HIS A 12 11.36 7.92 1.49
CA HIS A 12 10.86 9.29 1.59
C HIS A 12 9.32 9.34 1.65
N MET A 13 8.64 8.49 0.86
CA MET A 13 7.19 8.38 0.90
C MET A 13 6.69 7.78 2.21
N ARG A 14 7.36 6.74 2.72
CA ARG A 14 6.99 6.13 4.00
C ARG A 14 7.04 7.15 5.15
N LEU A 15 8.10 7.96 5.20
CA LEU A 15 8.23 9.03 6.19
C LEU A 15 7.11 10.05 6.07
N LYS A 16 6.80 10.52 4.85
CA LYS A 16 5.72 11.48 4.62
C LYS A 16 4.36 10.95 5.06
N ILE A 17 4.07 9.68 4.75
CA ILE A 17 2.82 9.03 5.16
C ILE A 17 2.76 8.84 6.69
N GLN A 18 3.88 8.55 7.34
CA GLN A 18 3.95 8.46 8.80
C GLN A 18 3.65 9.81 9.47
N GLU A 19 4.11 10.93 8.90
CA GLU A 19 3.74 12.28 9.39
C GLU A 19 2.23 12.50 9.32
N VAL A 20 1.62 12.19 8.17
CA VAL A 20 0.16 12.31 7.98
C VAL A 20 -0.60 11.46 8.98
N ARG A 21 -0.22 10.19 9.13
CA ARG A 21 -0.87 9.27 10.08
C ARG A 21 -0.70 9.72 11.53
N LYS A 22 0.46 10.28 11.90
CA LYS A 22 0.64 10.89 13.23
C LYS A 22 -0.33 12.05 13.45
N ALA A 23 -0.46 12.96 12.49
CA ALA A 23 -1.40 14.07 12.59
C ALA A 23 -2.85 13.56 12.72
N LEU A 24 -3.24 12.58 11.91
CA LEU A 24 -4.56 11.93 12.00
C LEU A 24 -4.79 11.26 13.35
N PHE A 25 -3.79 10.56 13.90
CA PHE A 25 -3.85 9.96 15.24
C PHE A 25 -4.05 11.04 16.31
N PHE A 26 -3.25 12.11 16.32
CA PHE A 26 -3.37 13.18 17.30
C PHE A 26 -4.73 13.88 17.24
N ALA A 27 -5.30 14.03 16.04
CA ALA A 27 -6.61 14.64 15.85
C ALA A 27 -7.79 13.73 16.23
N SER A 28 -7.62 12.41 16.18
CA SER A 28 -8.75 11.46 16.31
C SER A 28 -8.68 10.53 17.51
N GLY A 29 -7.50 10.26 18.05
CA GLY A 29 -7.24 9.18 19.00
C GLY A 29 -7.30 7.77 18.40
N ASP A 30 -7.58 7.61 17.10
CA ASP A 30 -7.83 6.31 16.49
C ASP A 30 -6.53 5.51 16.26
N SER A 31 -6.42 4.38 16.95
CA SER A 31 -5.23 3.53 16.96
C SER A 31 -4.86 2.96 15.58
N SER A 32 -5.80 2.88 14.64
CA SER A 32 -5.56 2.33 13.29
C SER A 32 -4.52 3.12 12.49
N PHE A 33 -4.29 4.39 12.82
CA PHE A 33 -3.25 5.21 12.21
C PHE A 33 -1.82 4.86 12.66
N ARG A 34 -1.64 4.06 13.72
CA ARG A 34 -0.31 3.77 14.30
C ARG A 34 0.35 2.47 13.81
N ALA A 35 -0.42 1.53 13.26
CA ALA A 35 -0.05 0.11 13.36
C ALA A 35 0.46 -0.57 12.07
N GLN A 36 0.66 0.13 10.95
CA GLN A 36 0.96 -0.52 9.67
C GLN A 36 2.14 0.08 8.92
N GLU A 37 2.83 -0.73 8.12
CA GLU A 37 3.78 -0.24 7.13
C GLU A 37 3.02 0.58 6.05
N SER A 38 3.62 1.66 5.56
CA SER A 38 3.03 2.43 4.46
C SER A 38 3.25 1.69 3.15
N CYS A 39 2.18 1.17 2.57
CA CYS A 39 2.19 0.35 1.36
C CYS A 39 0.90 0.50 0.56
N ILE A 40 0.90 -0.06 -0.66
CA ILE A 40 -0.30 -0.29 -1.46
C ILE A 40 -0.57 -1.79 -1.46
N LEU A 41 -1.74 -2.22 -0.96
CA LEU A 41 -2.14 -3.62 -1.00
C LEU A 41 -2.62 -3.98 -2.41
N LEU A 42 -2.08 -5.07 -2.96
CA LEU A 42 -2.47 -5.58 -4.27
C LEU A 42 -3.60 -6.59 -4.17
N GLY A 43 -3.61 -7.40 -3.10
CA GLY A 43 -4.65 -8.37 -2.79
C GLY A 43 -4.17 -9.52 -1.90
N GLU A 44 -5.12 -10.24 -1.31
CA GLU A 44 -4.85 -11.43 -0.49
C GLU A 44 -4.39 -12.61 -1.36
N THR A 45 -3.55 -13.48 -0.81
CA THR A 45 -2.99 -14.63 -1.52
C THR A 45 -2.69 -15.80 -0.59
N GLU A 46 -2.83 -17.02 -1.07
CA GLU A 46 -2.39 -18.24 -0.39
C GLU A 46 -0.94 -18.61 -0.72
N LYS A 47 -0.29 -17.85 -1.61
CA LYS A 47 1.10 -18.14 -2.04
C LYS A 47 2.07 -17.85 -0.90
N SER A 48 3.07 -18.73 -0.75
CA SER A 48 4.15 -18.61 0.23
C SER A 48 5.44 -18.00 -0.34
N SER A 49 5.45 -17.68 -1.65
CA SER A 49 6.61 -17.11 -2.33
C SER A 49 6.20 -16.05 -3.36
N LEU A 50 7.17 -15.18 -3.70
CA LEU A 50 7.01 -14.21 -4.77
C LEU A 50 7.15 -14.89 -6.15
N PRO A 51 6.38 -14.45 -7.15
CA PRO A 51 6.59 -14.94 -8.53
C PRO A 51 8.00 -14.57 -9.01
N ARG A 52 8.56 -15.35 -9.95
CA ARG A 52 9.87 -15.06 -10.53
C ARG A 52 9.85 -13.75 -11.32
N HIS A 53 8.87 -13.60 -12.20
CA HIS A 53 8.67 -12.41 -13.04
C HIS A 53 7.31 -11.79 -12.77
N VAL A 54 7.27 -10.46 -12.77
CA VAL A 54 6.05 -9.67 -12.65
C VAL A 54 6.37 -8.28 -13.20
N THR A 55 5.47 -7.72 -14.00
CA THR A 55 5.64 -6.41 -14.61
C THR A 55 5.53 -5.33 -13.54
N CYS A 56 6.47 -4.40 -13.55
CA CYS A 56 6.35 -3.18 -12.78
C CYS A 56 5.16 -2.34 -13.29
N PRO A 57 4.33 -1.75 -12.41
CA PRO A 57 3.40 -0.70 -12.80
C PRO A 57 4.12 0.43 -13.56
N PRO A 58 3.42 1.18 -14.44
CA PRO A 58 4.02 2.33 -15.12
C PRO A 58 4.52 3.34 -14.08
N LEU A 59 5.82 3.63 -14.10
CA LEU A 59 6.44 4.62 -13.22
C LEU A 59 6.77 5.90 -14.00
N PRO A 60 6.53 7.09 -13.44
CA PRO A 60 6.06 7.34 -12.07
C PRO A 60 4.57 7.06 -11.85
N LEU A 61 4.21 6.46 -10.70
CA LEU A 61 2.81 6.37 -10.28
C LEU A 61 2.40 7.67 -9.59
N THR A 62 1.24 8.19 -9.97
CA THR A 62 0.68 9.40 -9.38
C THR A 62 -0.21 9.02 -8.20
N VAL A 63 0.07 9.60 -7.04
CA VAL A 63 -0.76 9.44 -5.85
C VAL A 63 -1.58 10.72 -5.69
N GLN A 64 -2.89 10.58 -5.62
CA GLN A 64 -3.78 11.71 -5.38
C GLN A 64 -3.53 12.26 -3.96
N GLY A 65 -3.38 13.58 -3.86
CA GLY A 65 -3.05 14.24 -2.60
C GLY A 65 -4.21 14.29 -1.59
N LYS A 66 -5.44 14.02 -2.03
CA LYS A 66 -6.64 14.01 -1.20
C LYS A 66 -7.01 12.58 -0.80
N ALA A 67 -7.12 12.32 0.49
CA ALA A 67 -7.51 11.01 1.00
C ALA A 67 -8.98 10.71 0.68
N THR A 68 -9.24 9.43 0.41
CA THR A 68 -10.59 8.89 0.19
C THR A 68 -10.89 7.83 1.25
N TYR A 69 -12.14 7.79 1.70
CA TYR A 69 -12.64 6.78 2.62
C TYR A 69 -13.61 5.84 1.92
N TYR A 70 -13.28 4.56 1.86
CA TYR A 70 -14.09 3.51 1.23
C TYR A 70 -13.92 2.20 2.00
N GLU A 71 -14.99 1.41 2.16
CA GLU A 71 -14.99 0.12 2.87
C GLU A 71 -14.17 0.11 4.17
N ASN A 72 -14.51 1.03 5.08
CA ASN A 72 -13.85 1.18 6.39
C ASN A 72 -12.34 1.45 6.33
N THR A 73 -11.87 2.03 5.21
CA THR A 73 -10.45 2.29 4.99
C THR A 73 -10.25 3.70 4.44
N LEU A 74 -9.36 4.44 5.08
CA LEU A 74 -8.84 5.71 4.60
C LEU A 74 -7.52 5.48 3.86
N PHE A 75 -7.38 6.02 2.66
CA PHE A 75 -6.18 5.87 1.85
C PHE A 75 -5.97 7.08 0.93
N PHE A 76 -4.74 7.29 0.45
CA PHE A 76 -4.47 8.19 -0.68
C PHE A 76 -4.60 7.43 -2.00
N PRO A 77 -5.54 7.79 -2.89
CA PRO A 77 -5.80 7.04 -4.11
C PRO A 77 -4.63 7.00 -5.08
N VAL A 78 -4.54 5.90 -5.82
CA VAL A 78 -3.74 5.74 -7.04
C VAL A 78 -4.68 5.29 -8.14
N GLU A 79 -4.44 5.71 -9.38
CA GLU A 79 -5.29 5.36 -10.51
C GLU A 79 -5.38 3.83 -10.68
N GLN A 80 -6.61 3.30 -10.68
CA GLN A 80 -6.83 1.85 -10.61
C GLN A 80 -6.20 1.10 -11.79
N HIS A 81 -6.29 1.67 -12.99
CA HIS A 81 -5.73 1.10 -14.21
C HIS A 81 -4.20 0.92 -14.14
N GLU A 82 -3.49 1.71 -13.34
CA GLU A 82 -2.04 1.57 -13.16
C GLU A 82 -1.66 0.27 -12.41
N LEU A 83 -2.58 -0.29 -11.60
CA LEU A 83 -2.36 -1.50 -10.81
C LEU A 83 -3.02 -2.75 -11.40
N GLU A 84 -3.87 -2.61 -12.42
CA GLU A 84 -4.63 -3.72 -13.00
C GLU A 84 -3.72 -4.82 -13.55
N LYS A 85 -2.67 -4.45 -14.30
CA LYS A 85 -1.75 -5.42 -14.92
C LYS A 85 -1.06 -6.29 -13.88
N ILE A 86 -0.47 -5.68 -12.84
CA ILE A 86 0.23 -6.43 -11.79
C ILE A 86 -0.74 -7.30 -10.96
N ARG A 87 -1.96 -6.81 -10.71
CA ARG A 87 -3.01 -7.59 -10.03
C ARG A 87 -3.42 -8.81 -10.86
N GLY A 88 -3.61 -8.63 -12.17
CA GLY A 88 -3.92 -9.71 -13.10
C GLY A 88 -2.81 -10.77 -13.16
N GLU A 89 -1.55 -10.37 -13.26
CA GLU A 89 -0.41 -11.30 -13.26
C GLU A 89 -0.26 -12.06 -11.93
N LEU A 90 -0.64 -11.44 -10.82
CA LEU A 90 -0.64 -12.07 -9.50
C LEU A 90 -1.90 -12.89 -9.21
N GLY A 91 -2.95 -12.76 -10.04
CA GLY A 91 -4.24 -13.41 -9.82
C GLY A 91 -4.97 -12.91 -8.57
N VAL A 92 -4.81 -11.64 -8.22
CA VAL A 92 -5.40 -11.05 -7.00
C VAL A 92 -6.21 -9.79 -7.31
N SER A 93 -7.07 -9.41 -6.37
CA SER A 93 -7.80 -8.14 -6.41
C SER A 93 -7.85 -7.50 -5.03
N HIS A 94 -8.19 -6.22 -4.98
CA HIS A 94 -8.34 -5.48 -3.73
C HIS A 94 -9.42 -4.40 -3.90
N PRO A 95 -10.26 -4.13 -2.88
CA PRO A 95 -11.39 -3.21 -2.99
C PRO A 95 -11.00 -1.74 -3.23
N TYR A 96 -9.74 -1.38 -3.02
CA TYR A 96 -9.22 -0.04 -3.31
C TYR A 96 -7.81 -0.07 -3.87
N SER A 97 -7.43 1.03 -4.54
CA SER A 97 -6.10 1.29 -5.10
C SER A 97 -5.53 2.53 -4.44
N GLY A 98 -4.56 2.35 -3.53
CA GLY A 98 -3.93 3.50 -2.89
C GLY A 98 -3.10 3.17 -1.66
N ILE A 99 -2.46 4.21 -1.14
CA ILE A 99 -1.62 4.12 0.05
C ILE A 99 -2.53 4.13 1.28
N TYR A 100 -2.56 3.02 2.00
CA TYR A 100 -3.35 2.89 3.23
C TYR A 100 -2.95 3.95 4.27
N LEU A 101 -3.93 4.51 4.98
CA LEU A 101 -3.72 5.44 6.08
C LEU A 101 -4.23 4.88 7.42
N GLY A 102 -5.45 4.36 7.45
CA GLY A 102 -6.10 3.90 8.67
C GLY A 102 -7.53 3.44 8.38
N LYS A 103 -8.31 3.19 9.44
CA LYS A 103 -9.71 2.73 9.33
C LYS A 103 -10.75 3.78 9.70
N ALA A 104 -10.33 4.94 10.21
CA ALA A 104 -11.23 6.01 10.60
C ALA A 104 -11.62 6.91 9.42
N LYS A 105 -12.90 7.28 9.32
CA LYS A 105 -13.37 8.30 8.36
C LYS A 105 -12.86 9.67 8.79
N ARG A 106 -11.92 10.23 8.02
CA ARG A 106 -11.30 11.55 8.22
C ARG A 106 -10.94 12.18 6.88
N GLU A 107 -10.68 13.48 6.92
CA GLU A 107 -10.14 14.22 5.79
C GLU A 107 -8.64 14.38 5.97
N ALA A 108 -7.89 14.24 4.87
CA ALA A 108 -6.48 14.55 4.80
C ALA A 108 -6.16 14.98 3.37
N GLU A 109 -5.43 16.08 3.25
CA GLU A 109 -4.95 16.58 1.97
C GLU A 109 -3.50 16.99 2.12
N VAL A 110 -2.63 16.43 1.29
CA VAL A 110 -1.20 16.73 1.26
C VAL A 110 -0.66 16.59 -0.15
N HIS A 111 0.41 17.34 -0.45
CA HIS A 111 1.17 17.09 -1.67
C HIS A 111 2.06 15.85 -1.47
N LEU A 112 1.86 14.84 -2.31
CA LEU A 112 2.67 13.62 -2.33
C LEU A 112 3.53 13.61 -3.60
N PRO A 113 4.86 13.41 -3.49
CA PRO A 113 5.68 13.21 -4.67
C PRO A 113 5.31 11.90 -5.36
N PRO A 114 5.52 11.81 -6.69
CA PRO A 114 5.24 10.59 -7.43
C PRO A 114 6.09 9.41 -6.96
N LEU A 115 5.55 8.19 -7.06
CA LEU A 115 6.31 6.98 -6.76
C LEU A 115 7.20 6.63 -7.95
N THR A 116 8.52 6.71 -7.77
CA THR A 116 9.51 6.45 -8.83
C THR A 116 10.19 5.09 -8.72
N ASN A 117 9.91 4.35 -7.65
CA ASN A 117 10.44 3.01 -7.41
C ASN A 117 9.49 2.24 -6.50
N LEU A 118 9.31 0.96 -6.76
CA LEU A 118 8.46 0.07 -5.97
C LEU A 118 9.16 -1.25 -5.72
N ARG A 119 8.87 -1.85 -4.57
CA ARG A 119 9.26 -3.23 -4.27
C ARG A 119 8.00 -4.04 -4.08
N LEU A 120 7.93 -5.18 -4.75
CA LEU A 120 6.87 -6.16 -4.47
C LEU A 120 7.27 -6.93 -3.23
N ALA A 121 6.33 -7.07 -2.31
CA ALA A 121 6.49 -7.86 -1.10
C ALA A 121 5.33 -8.85 -0.93
N LEU A 122 5.66 -9.96 -0.30
CA LEU A 122 4.71 -10.89 0.31
C LEU A 122 4.69 -10.58 1.81
N VAL A 123 3.53 -10.25 2.35
CA VAL A 123 3.40 -9.75 3.71
C VAL A 123 2.30 -10.50 4.44
N GLU A 124 2.56 -10.85 5.69
CA GLU A 124 1.59 -11.44 6.60
C GLU A 124 1.02 -10.34 7.50
N ILE A 125 -0.30 -10.24 7.54
CA ILE A 125 -1.03 -9.30 8.38
C ILE A 125 -1.86 -10.09 9.39
N GLN A 126 -1.67 -9.79 10.68
CA GLN A 126 -2.48 -10.34 11.75
C GLN A 126 -3.02 -9.23 12.64
N SER A 127 -4.35 -9.10 12.72
CA SER A 127 -4.99 -8.24 13.70
C SER A 127 -5.30 -9.03 14.99
N ARG A 128 -4.93 -8.46 16.14
CA ARG A 128 -5.24 -8.97 17.48
C ARG A 128 -5.75 -7.79 18.33
N GLY A 129 -7.07 -7.64 18.41
CA GLY A 129 -7.68 -6.44 19.01
C GLY A 129 -7.19 -5.18 18.28
N ASP A 130 -6.65 -4.22 19.03
CA ASP A 130 -6.12 -2.94 18.50
C ASP A 130 -4.71 -3.04 17.91
N ILE A 131 -4.08 -4.22 17.97
CA ILE A 131 -2.73 -4.43 17.47
C ILE A 131 -2.82 -5.07 16.09
N THR A 132 -2.19 -4.45 15.09
CA THR A 132 -1.92 -5.09 13.80
C THR A 132 -0.44 -5.46 13.75
N LEU A 133 -0.16 -6.76 13.66
CA LEU A 133 1.17 -7.29 13.39
C LEU A 133 1.37 -7.38 11.89
N TRP A 134 2.52 -6.90 11.44
CA TRP A 134 2.94 -6.92 10.05
C TRP A 134 4.29 -7.62 9.94
N ARG A 135 4.39 -8.60 9.05
CA ARG A 135 5.64 -9.31 8.79
C ARG A 135 5.89 -9.43 7.29
N THR A 136 6.99 -8.86 6.81
CA THR A 136 7.46 -9.09 5.44
C THR A 136 8.09 -10.48 5.35
N LEU A 137 7.49 -11.36 4.54
CA LEU A 137 7.96 -12.73 4.33
C LEU A 137 9.01 -12.80 3.21
N ALA A 138 8.80 -12.02 2.15
CA ALA A 138 9.72 -11.89 1.04
C ALA A 138 9.54 -10.53 0.36
N GLU A 139 10.61 -9.98 -0.21
CA GLU A 139 10.54 -8.78 -1.04
C GLU A 139 11.48 -8.87 -2.24
N LYS A 140 11.10 -8.24 -3.36
CA LYS A 140 11.96 -8.04 -4.52
C LYS A 140 11.72 -6.66 -5.14
N ARG A 141 12.77 -6.05 -5.68
CA ARG A 141 12.63 -4.80 -6.43
C ARG A 141 11.96 -5.09 -7.77
N LEU A 142 10.98 -4.28 -8.13
CA LEU A 142 10.42 -4.31 -9.48
C LEU A 142 11.37 -3.57 -10.40
N GLN A 143 11.86 -4.25 -11.43
CA GLN A 143 12.64 -3.59 -12.46
C GLN A 143 11.65 -2.93 -13.42
N LYS A 144 11.90 -1.65 -13.74
CA LYS A 144 11.24 -1.03 -14.89
C LYS A 144 11.65 -1.87 -16.10
N ASP A 145 10.68 -2.35 -16.88
CA ASP A 145 11.01 -2.96 -18.17
C ASP A 145 11.86 -1.96 -18.93
N LYS A 146 13.13 -2.32 -19.16
CA LYS A 146 13.94 -1.67 -20.17
C LYS A 146 13.30 -2.16 -21.46
N GLY A 147 12.51 -1.31 -22.10
CA GLY A 147 11.87 -1.65 -23.37
C GLY A 147 12.83 -2.42 -24.26
N LEU A 148 12.37 -3.55 -24.79
CA LEU A 148 13.02 -4.26 -25.88
C LEU A 148 13.22 -3.30 -27.06
#